data_AF-V6LUL7-F1
#
_entry.id   AF-V6LUL7-F1
#
_cell.length_a   1.000
_cell.length_b   1.000
_cell.length_c   1.000
_cell.angle_alpha   90.00
_cell.angle_beta   90.00
_cell.angle_gamma   90.00
#
_symmetry.space_group_name_H-M   'P 1'
#
loop_
_entity.id
_entity.type
_entity.pdbx_description
1 polymer ?
#
loop_
_entity_poly.entity_id
_entity_poly.type
_entity_poly.pdbx_seq_one_letter_code
_entity_poly.pdbx_strand_id
1 'polypeptide(L)'
;MNYNSLVNIYEEYYQNQFPFDQIYKFFSYNNTVDPLLREWSFEALVQDNESFIKRFEVVNSAEKLKQLTNNTVDLKLKFDIGPIYSSSILDRYSKPIVPVQRELVFDIDSGDFDSVRKCCTGTNMCDKCWRFMECATCILTLFCQTFGFINYIFVFSGRRGLHCWIADSEARNLPQSIRLNMLKMFELIKVDNGTEIEMIVPDQFNVNLIVDICEKFFMVMCDEQNWLQNGDIEKFAEKANKWKGKKLFPIINAKNVGQLKLKLSSDAWRFLVVYFVYPRFDIEVTKSMNHLLKIPFSVHSKTLFVACPINPMPILQEYNVQLDCKKYENLKRRYVFSRPVKYSDDIKEYVAFFDEFLNEIK
;
A
#
# COMPACT_ATOMS: atom_id res chain seq x y z
N MET A 1 -7.99 -18.69 13.67
CA MET A 1 -7.50 -19.39 12.45
C MET A 1 -7.43 -20.85 12.82
N ASN A 2 -7.76 -21.78 11.93
CA ASN A 2 -7.72 -23.21 12.25
C ASN A 2 -6.62 -23.90 11.44
N TYR A 3 -5.65 -24.51 12.12
CA TYR A 3 -4.47 -25.13 11.51
C TYR A 3 -4.87 -26.19 10.48
N ASN A 4 -5.74 -27.13 10.88
CA ASN A 4 -6.19 -28.23 10.02
C ASN A 4 -6.90 -27.73 8.75
N SER A 5 -7.55 -26.57 8.81
CA SER A 5 -8.19 -25.96 7.63
C SER A 5 -7.21 -25.28 6.67
N LEU A 6 -6.00 -24.92 7.13
CA LEU A 6 -5.05 -24.11 6.37
C LEU A 6 -3.81 -24.89 5.91
N VAL A 7 -3.42 -25.96 6.61
CA VAL A 7 -2.14 -26.67 6.36
C VAL A 7 -2.02 -27.13 4.90
N ASN A 8 -2.99 -27.88 4.38
CA ASN A 8 -2.95 -28.38 3.00
C ASN A 8 -2.93 -27.24 1.97
N ILE A 9 -3.67 -26.16 2.23
CA ILE A 9 -3.76 -24.99 1.36
C ILE A 9 -2.41 -24.30 1.20
N TYR A 10 -1.73 -24.06 2.33
CA TYR A 10 -0.44 -23.41 2.33
C TYR A 10 0.68 -24.33 1.83
N GLU A 11 0.65 -25.63 2.15
CA GLU A 11 1.59 -26.61 1.61
C GLU A 11 1.48 -26.68 0.09
N GLU A 12 0.27 -26.79 -0.47
CA GLU A 12 0.04 -26.79 -1.90
C GLU A 12 0.56 -25.51 -2.56
N TYR A 13 0.25 -24.35 -1.97
CA TYR A 13 0.67 -23.06 -2.49
C TYR A 13 2.19 -22.88 -2.47
N TYR A 14 2.84 -23.17 -1.34
CA TYR A 14 4.30 -23.04 -1.24
C TYR A 14 5.01 -24.07 -2.11
N GLN A 15 4.49 -25.28 -2.29
CA GLN A 15 5.14 -26.28 -3.15
C GLN A 15 5.08 -25.93 -4.64
N ASN A 16 3.96 -25.34 -5.09
CA ASN A 16 3.65 -25.26 -6.53
C ASN A 16 3.62 -23.85 -7.11
N GLN A 17 3.37 -22.81 -6.31
CA GLN A 17 3.08 -21.46 -6.82
C GLN A 17 4.05 -20.40 -6.28
N PHE A 18 4.43 -20.45 -5.00
CA PHE A 18 5.19 -19.36 -4.38
C PHE A 18 6.57 -19.14 -5.02
N PRO A 19 6.90 -17.91 -5.48
CA PRO A 19 8.12 -17.63 -6.24
C PRO A 19 9.32 -17.38 -5.32
N PHE A 20 9.87 -18.44 -4.72
CA PHE A 20 10.97 -18.34 -3.74
C PHE A 20 12.20 -17.62 -4.28
N ASP A 21 12.63 -17.93 -5.50
CA ASP A 21 13.83 -17.35 -6.12
C ASP A 21 13.69 -15.84 -6.29
N GLN A 22 12.54 -15.40 -6.81
CA GLN A 22 12.23 -14.00 -7.03
C GLN A 22 12.11 -13.22 -5.72
N ILE A 23 11.43 -13.78 -4.73
CA ILE A 23 11.29 -13.18 -3.39
C ILE A 23 12.66 -13.02 -2.74
N TYR A 24 13.49 -14.07 -2.77
CA TYR A 24 14.82 -14.01 -2.20
C TYR A 24 15.69 -13.00 -2.94
N LYS A 25 15.71 -13.03 -4.28
CA LYS A 25 16.44 -12.09 -5.14
C LYS A 25 16.07 -10.64 -4.86
N PHE A 26 14.78 -10.34 -4.66
CA PHE A 26 14.31 -8.99 -4.35
C PHE A 26 14.90 -8.46 -3.03
N PHE A 27 14.78 -9.23 -1.96
CA PHE A 27 15.17 -8.76 -0.62
C PHE A 27 16.65 -8.95 -0.30
N SER A 28 17.37 -9.79 -1.07
CA SER A 28 18.83 -9.89 -1.04
C SER A 28 19.53 -8.91 -1.98
N TYR A 29 18.77 -8.18 -2.80
CA TYR A 29 19.28 -7.31 -3.87
C TYR A 29 20.29 -8.04 -4.74
N ASN A 30 19.86 -9.17 -5.31
CA ASN A 30 20.71 -10.05 -6.11
C ASN A 30 21.99 -10.47 -5.36
N ASN A 31 21.82 -10.88 -4.09
CA ASN A 31 22.89 -11.32 -3.18
C ASN A 31 23.95 -10.26 -2.83
N THR A 32 23.65 -8.98 -3.01
CA THR A 32 24.54 -7.89 -2.58
C THR A 32 24.43 -7.59 -1.09
N VAL A 33 23.35 -8.02 -0.43
CA VAL A 33 23.15 -7.88 1.01
C VAL A 33 23.61 -9.14 1.73
N ASP A 34 24.47 -8.98 2.74
CA ASP A 34 24.83 -10.06 3.66
C ASP A 34 23.57 -10.56 4.40
N PRO A 35 23.21 -11.85 4.27
CA PRO A 35 22.05 -12.44 4.94
C PRO A 35 22.03 -12.27 6.45
N LEU A 36 23.19 -12.12 7.10
CA LEU A 36 23.28 -11.91 8.54
C LEU A 36 22.86 -10.50 8.96
N LEU A 37 22.76 -9.57 8.02
CA LEU A 37 22.38 -8.18 8.28
C LEU A 37 20.90 -7.91 8.02
N ARG A 38 20.22 -8.75 7.21
CA ARG A 38 18.81 -8.55 6.84
C ARG A 38 17.88 -9.25 7.83
N GLU A 39 16.94 -8.51 8.42
CA GLU A 39 15.89 -9.15 9.21
C GLU A 39 14.79 -9.76 8.35
N TRP A 40 14.63 -11.07 8.49
CA TRP A 40 13.42 -11.79 8.11
C TRP A 40 12.63 -12.15 9.37
N SER A 41 11.30 -12.08 9.26
CA SER A 41 10.40 -12.61 10.28
C SER A 41 9.29 -13.43 9.65
N PHE A 42 8.64 -14.26 10.46
CA PHE A 42 7.44 -14.96 10.05
C PHE A 42 6.43 -15.05 11.18
N GLU A 43 5.16 -15.04 10.82
CA GLU A 43 4.07 -15.50 11.69
C GLU A 43 3.82 -16.98 11.37
N ALA A 44 3.79 -17.80 12.41
CA ALA A 44 3.50 -19.23 12.28
C ALA A 44 2.29 -19.61 13.12
N LEU A 45 1.55 -20.63 12.65
CA LEU A 45 0.42 -21.25 13.32
C LEU A 45 0.79 -22.69 13.68
N VAL A 46 0.66 -23.05 14.95
CA VAL A 46 0.88 -24.42 15.43
C VAL A 46 -0.44 -25.21 15.48
N GLN A 47 -0.34 -26.52 15.70
CA GLN A 47 -1.46 -27.47 15.58
C GLN A 47 -2.62 -27.20 16.56
N ASP A 48 -2.35 -26.61 17.72
CA ASP A 48 -3.36 -26.19 18.71
C ASP A 48 -4.06 -24.87 18.35
N ASN A 49 -3.72 -24.29 17.20
CA ASN A 49 -4.22 -23.02 16.66
C ASN A 49 -3.65 -21.76 17.35
N GLU A 50 -2.57 -21.89 18.12
CA GLU A 50 -1.83 -20.73 18.60
C GLU A 50 -0.92 -20.16 17.49
N SER A 51 -0.87 -18.83 17.40
CA SER A 51 0.00 -18.13 16.47
C SER A 51 1.14 -17.43 17.20
N PHE A 52 2.36 -17.51 16.66
CA PHE A 52 3.51 -16.77 17.18
C PHE A 52 4.29 -16.08 16.07
N ILE A 53 5.08 -15.08 16.44
CA ILE A 53 5.95 -14.35 15.51
C ILE A 53 7.41 -14.67 15.88
N LYS A 54 8.18 -15.16 14.91
CA LYS A 54 9.64 -15.28 15.01
C LYS A 54 10.29 -14.15 14.25
N ARG A 55 11.14 -13.37 14.93
CA ARG A 55 11.94 -12.28 14.35
C ARG A 55 13.41 -12.68 14.23
N PHE A 56 14.13 -11.96 13.39
CA PHE A 56 15.56 -12.14 13.16
C PHE A 56 15.93 -13.57 12.69
N GLU A 57 15.12 -14.13 11.78
CA GLU A 57 15.45 -15.37 11.08
C GLU A 57 16.53 -15.09 10.02
N VAL A 58 17.51 -15.98 9.91
CA VAL A 58 18.54 -15.89 8.87
C VAL A 58 18.08 -16.67 7.65
N VAL A 59 17.86 -15.96 6.54
CA VAL A 59 17.52 -16.52 5.23
C VAL A 59 18.64 -16.17 4.26
N ASN A 60 19.44 -17.16 3.88
CA ASN A 60 20.65 -17.00 3.06
C ASN A 60 20.53 -17.57 1.64
N SER A 61 19.35 -18.05 1.27
CA SER A 61 19.06 -18.64 -0.05
C SER A 61 17.55 -18.78 -0.23
N ALA A 62 17.13 -18.91 -1.49
CA ALA A 62 15.75 -19.29 -1.82
C ALA A 62 15.42 -20.69 -1.28
N GLU A 63 16.38 -21.62 -1.31
CA GLU A 63 16.26 -22.96 -0.74
C GLU A 63 16.02 -22.92 0.77
N LYS A 64 16.73 -22.06 1.51
CA LYS A 64 16.48 -21.87 2.95
C LYS A 64 15.07 -21.36 3.21
N LEU A 65 14.59 -20.40 2.40
CA LEU A 65 13.22 -19.90 2.53
C LEU A 65 12.19 -21.01 2.27
N LYS A 66 12.40 -21.85 1.25
CA LYS A 66 11.57 -23.02 0.95
C LYS A 66 11.62 -24.08 2.05
N GLN A 67 12.79 -24.30 2.67
CA GLN A 67 12.90 -25.20 3.81
C GLN A 67 12.08 -24.73 5.01
N LEU A 68 12.01 -23.41 5.26
CA LEU A 68 11.19 -22.84 6.35
C LEU A 68 9.69 -23.11 6.16
N THR A 69 9.21 -23.24 4.92
CA THR A 69 7.81 -23.55 4.63
C THR A 69 7.48 -25.04 4.71
N ASN A 70 8.48 -25.92 4.63
CA ASN A 70 8.30 -27.38 4.70
C ASN A 70 8.29 -27.94 6.14
N ASN A 71 8.07 -27.08 7.16
CA ASN A 71 8.09 -27.51 8.54
C ASN A 71 6.76 -28.17 8.95
N THR A 72 6.82 -29.41 9.43
CA THR A 72 5.66 -30.18 9.89
C THR A 72 5.17 -29.76 11.28
N VAL A 73 5.96 -28.97 12.02
CA VAL A 73 5.62 -28.53 13.39
C VAL A 73 4.70 -27.31 13.36
N ASP A 74 4.94 -26.39 12.42
CA ASP A 74 4.27 -25.08 12.40
C ASP A 74 4.10 -24.54 10.97
N LEU A 75 2.90 -24.06 10.67
CA LEU A 75 2.54 -23.53 9.37
C LEU A 75 2.94 -22.05 9.26
N LYS A 76 3.76 -21.70 8.26
CA LYS A 76 4.16 -20.29 8.01
C LYS A 76 3.02 -19.52 7.34
N LEU A 77 2.31 -18.69 8.11
CA LEU A 77 1.16 -17.91 7.61
C LEU A 77 1.56 -16.72 6.76
N LYS A 78 2.65 -16.04 7.13
CA LYS A 78 3.25 -14.95 6.36
C LYS A 78 4.72 -14.79 6.72
N PHE A 79 5.47 -14.22 5.80
CA PHE A 79 6.79 -13.67 6.06
C PHE A 79 6.70 -12.15 5.98
N ASP A 80 7.43 -11.48 6.86
CA ASP A 80 7.62 -10.04 6.82
C ASP A 80 9.11 -9.75 6.73
N ILE A 81 9.44 -8.63 6.11
CA ILE A 81 10.81 -8.21 5.92
C ILE A 81 11.07 -6.92 6.71
N GLY A 82 12.21 -6.89 7.38
CA GLY A 82 12.71 -5.77 8.15
C GLY A 82 13.88 -5.06 7.46
N PRO A 83 14.58 -4.20 8.21
CA PRO A 83 15.73 -3.47 7.70
C PRO A 83 16.97 -4.36 7.53
N ILE A 84 17.99 -3.75 6.95
CA ILE A 84 19.37 -4.20 6.98
C ILE A 84 20.08 -3.47 8.11
N TYR A 85 20.78 -4.19 8.97
CA TYR A 85 21.46 -3.69 10.16
C TYR A 85 22.95 -3.42 9.93
N SER A 86 23.53 -2.59 10.79
CA SER A 86 24.97 -2.27 10.80
C SER A 86 25.87 -3.42 11.25
N SER A 87 25.30 -4.46 11.87
CA SER A 87 26.01 -5.65 12.33
C SER A 87 25.06 -6.84 12.35
N SER A 88 25.61 -8.05 12.53
CA SER A 88 24.86 -9.30 12.49
C SER A 88 23.65 -9.25 13.43
N ILE A 89 22.48 -9.64 12.92
CA ILE A 89 21.25 -9.75 13.72
C ILE A 89 21.39 -10.78 14.85
N LEU A 90 22.35 -11.68 14.76
CA LEU A 90 22.66 -12.66 15.81
C LEU A 90 23.33 -12.02 17.03
N ASP A 91 24.01 -10.89 16.83
CA ASP A 91 24.71 -10.18 17.91
C ASP A 91 23.74 -9.38 18.82
N ARG A 92 22.46 -9.28 18.47
CA ARG A 92 21.45 -8.44 19.14
C ARG A 92 21.30 -8.65 20.65
N TYR A 93 21.64 -9.84 21.14
CA TYR A 93 21.62 -10.15 22.57
C TYR A 93 22.88 -9.68 23.30
N SER A 94 23.98 -9.54 22.57
CA SER A 94 25.29 -9.11 23.09
C SER A 94 25.51 -7.60 22.97
N LYS A 95 24.95 -6.97 21.92
CA LYS A 95 25.08 -5.53 21.67
C LYS A 95 23.85 -5.00 20.92
N PRO A 96 23.52 -3.69 21.08
CA PRO A 96 22.53 -3.04 20.24
C PRO A 96 22.94 -3.08 18.76
N ILE A 97 21.98 -3.38 17.90
CA ILE A 97 22.11 -3.31 16.44
C ILE A 97 21.30 -2.13 15.91
N VAL A 98 21.79 -1.46 14.86
CA VAL A 98 21.17 -0.24 14.33
C VAL A 98 20.76 -0.47 12.87
N PRO A 99 19.50 -0.20 12.48
CA PRO A 99 19.08 -0.21 11.08
C PRO A 99 19.85 0.83 10.27
N VAL A 100 20.40 0.42 9.13
CA VAL A 100 21.15 1.31 8.22
C VAL A 100 20.49 1.45 6.86
N GLN A 101 19.75 0.44 6.41
CA GLN A 101 18.98 0.50 5.17
C GLN A 101 17.61 -0.17 5.35
N ARG A 102 16.61 0.35 4.65
CA ARG A 102 15.27 -0.24 4.55
C ARG A 102 14.56 0.35 3.35
N GLU A 103 13.82 -0.43 2.59
CA GLU A 103 12.94 0.10 1.55
C GLU A 103 12.07 1.23 2.10
N LEU A 104 11.80 2.26 1.29
CA LEU A 104 10.78 3.23 1.64
C LEU A 104 9.44 2.58 1.28
N VAL A 105 8.60 2.37 2.29
CA VAL A 105 7.36 1.59 2.13
C VAL A 105 6.14 2.39 2.54
N PHE A 106 5.04 2.18 1.83
CA PHE A 106 3.72 2.71 2.20
C PHE A 106 2.76 1.54 2.40
N ASP A 107 1.93 1.61 3.44
CA ASP A 107 0.81 0.71 3.67
C ASP A 107 -0.47 1.54 3.74
N ILE A 108 -1.41 1.25 2.85
CA ILE A 108 -2.69 1.93 2.72
C ILE A 108 -3.79 0.90 3.00
N ASP A 109 -4.56 1.07 4.07
CA ASP A 109 -5.66 0.18 4.42
C ASP A 109 -7.02 0.86 4.15
N SER A 110 -7.99 0.08 3.68
CA SER A 110 -9.33 0.63 3.44
C SER A 110 -10.02 1.22 4.68
N GLY A 111 -9.59 0.83 5.88
CA GLY A 111 -10.08 1.36 7.15
C GLY A 111 -9.76 2.84 7.34
N ASP A 112 -8.68 3.34 6.72
CA ASP A 112 -8.31 4.76 6.78
C ASP A 112 -9.30 5.66 6.01
N PHE A 113 -10.21 5.04 5.26
CA PHE A 113 -11.27 5.71 4.52
C PHE A 113 -12.65 5.52 5.14
N ASP A 114 -12.78 4.95 6.34
CA ASP A 114 -14.10 4.66 6.96
C ASP A 114 -14.98 5.91 7.12
N SER A 115 -14.39 7.11 7.25
CA SER A 115 -15.13 8.38 7.28
C SER A 115 -15.88 8.68 5.97
N VAL A 116 -15.35 8.22 4.84
CA VAL A 116 -15.86 8.51 3.47
C VAL A 116 -16.33 7.26 2.72
N ARG A 117 -15.94 6.06 3.12
CA ARG A 117 -16.33 4.80 2.49
C ARG A 117 -17.72 4.37 2.96
N LYS A 118 -18.68 4.28 2.03
CA LYS A 118 -20.09 3.98 2.33
C LYS A 118 -20.61 2.69 1.69
N CYS A 119 -19.97 2.21 0.62
CA CYS A 119 -20.42 0.99 -0.07
C CYS A 119 -20.15 -0.31 0.71
N CYS A 120 -19.24 -0.29 1.69
CA CYS A 120 -18.86 -1.44 2.51
C CYS A 120 -18.58 -0.98 3.95
N THR A 121 -18.70 -1.89 4.91
CA THR A 121 -18.40 -1.65 6.33
C THR A 121 -17.36 -2.64 6.86
N GLY A 122 -16.64 -2.23 7.91
CA GLY A 122 -15.67 -3.08 8.59
C GLY A 122 -14.59 -3.60 7.63
N THR A 123 -14.53 -4.92 7.49
CA THR A 123 -13.46 -5.58 6.72
C THR A 123 -13.87 -5.98 5.31
N ASN A 124 -15.10 -5.66 4.91
CA ASN A 124 -15.62 -5.94 3.57
C ASN A 124 -15.06 -4.94 2.55
N MET A 125 -14.94 -5.39 1.31
CA MET A 125 -14.43 -4.62 0.19
C MET A 125 -15.14 -5.03 -1.10
N CYS A 126 -15.22 -4.11 -2.05
CA CYS A 126 -15.74 -4.32 -3.41
C CYS A 126 -15.01 -3.39 -4.40
N ASP A 127 -15.29 -3.51 -5.69
CA ASP A 127 -14.65 -2.68 -6.72
C ASP A 127 -14.88 -1.16 -6.52
N LYS A 128 -16.00 -0.76 -5.90
CA LYS A 128 -16.31 0.66 -5.64
C LYS A 128 -15.34 1.30 -4.64
N CYS A 129 -15.05 0.62 -3.53
CA CYS A 129 -14.08 1.12 -2.55
C CYS A 129 -12.64 0.71 -2.87
N TRP A 130 -12.40 -0.25 -3.76
CA TRP A 130 -11.06 -0.52 -4.28
C TRP A 130 -10.46 0.68 -5.01
N ARG A 131 -11.28 1.56 -5.58
CA ARG A 131 -10.86 2.82 -6.22
C ARG A 131 -10.07 3.75 -5.31
N PHE A 132 -10.21 3.65 -3.99
CA PHE A 132 -9.32 4.36 -3.05
C PHE A 132 -7.85 3.91 -3.20
N MET A 133 -7.61 2.62 -3.38
CA MET A 133 -6.27 2.04 -3.58
C MET A 133 -5.71 2.40 -4.97
N GLU A 134 -6.59 2.53 -5.95
CA GLU A 134 -6.21 2.97 -7.30
C GLU A 134 -5.83 4.45 -7.33
N CYS A 135 -6.60 5.29 -6.64
CA CYS A 135 -6.23 6.69 -6.38
C CYS A 135 -4.87 6.75 -5.66
N ALA A 136 -4.69 5.96 -4.60
CA ALA A 136 -3.41 5.86 -3.89
C ALA A 136 -2.26 5.42 -4.81
N THR A 137 -2.50 4.48 -5.72
CA THR A 137 -1.51 4.04 -6.72
C THR A 137 -1.08 5.19 -7.63
N CYS A 138 -2.02 6.01 -8.12
CA CYS A 138 -1.72 7.20 -8.91
C CYS A 138 -0.92 8.24 -8.11
N ILE A 139 -1.32 8.53 -6.87
CA ILE A 139 -0.63 9.49 -6.00
C ILE A 139 0.78 9.02 -5.64
N LEU A 140 0.96 7.74 -5.34
CA LEU A 140 2.27 7.16 -5.04
C LEU A 140 3.17 7.05 -6.28
N THR A 141 2.59 6.88 -7.47
CA THR A 141 3.33 6.99 -8.74
C THR A 141 3.88 8.41 -8.91
N LEU A 142 3.04 9.43 -8.65
CA LEU A 142 3.46 10.84 -8.65
C LEU A 142 4.52 11.11 -7.56
N PHE A 143 4.37 10.54 -6.36
CA PHE A 143 5.39 10.61 -5.31
C PHE A 143 6.73 10.11 -5.82
N CYS A 144 6.76 8.91 -6.41
CA CYS A 144 8.01 8.33 -6.90
C CYS A 144 8.65 9.20 -7.99
N GLN A 145 7.87 9.72 -8.93
CA GLN A 145 8.39 10.64 -9.96
C GLN A 145 8.91 11.95 -9.39
N THR A 146 8.21 12.51 -8.41
CA THR A 146 8.60 13.78 -7.77
C THR A 146 9.98 13.66 -7.12
N PHE A 147 10.31 12.49 -6.58
CA PHE A 147 11.58 12.22 -5.91
C PHE A 147 12.57 11.41 -6.76
N GLY A 148 12.25 11.16 -8.04
CA GLY A 148 13.16 10.46 -8.97
C GLY A 148 13.34 8.95 -8.70
N PHE A 149 12.45 8.32 -7.95
CA PHE A 149 12.51 6.88 -7.68
C PHE A 149 12.04 6.07 -8.89
N ILE A 150 12.83 5.08 -9.28
CA ILE A 150 12.56 4.24 -10.45
C ILE A 150 12.35 2.78 -10.08
N ASN A 151 12.81 2.32 -8.92
CA ASN A 151 12.68 0.93 -8.48
C ASN A 151 11.56 0.83 -7.45
N TYR A 152 10.30 0.89 -7.89
CA TYR A 152 9.16 0.72 -6.99
C TYR A 152 8.14 -0.29 -7.53
N ILE A 153 7.35 -0.90 -6.63
CA ILE A 153 6.28 -1.83 -6.99
C ILE A 153 5.10 -1.73 -6.04
N PHE A 154 3.90 -1.83 -6.59
CA PHE A 154 2.64 -1.88 -5.86
C PHE A 154 2.22 -3.33 -5.65
N VAL A 155 1.71 -3.66 -4.47
CA VAL A 155 1.36 -5.03 -4.09
C VAL A 155 0.03 -5.01 -3.35
N PHE A 156 -0.93 -5.83 -3.79
CA PHE A 156 -2.15 -6.04 -3.03
C PHE A 156 -1.83 -6.61 -1.65
N SER A 157 -2.44 -6.09 -0.58
CA SER A 157 -2.15 -6.59 0.77
C SER A 157 -2.73 -7.98 1.06
N GLY A 158 -3.39 -8.65 0.11
CA GLY A 158 -4.04 -9.96 0.33
C GLY A 158 -5.41 -9.86 1.03
N ARG A 159 -5.84 -8.67 1.45
CA ARG A 159 -7.16 -8.46 2.07
C ARG A 159 -7.89 -7.24 1.55
N ARG A 160 -7.44 -6.03 1.92
CA ARG A 160 -8.22 -4.79 1.74
C ARG A 160 -7.38 -3.52 1.60
N GLY A 161 -6.11 -3.68 1.26
CA GLY A 161 -5.15 -2.58 1.21
C GLY A 161 -4.12 -2.77 0.12
N LEU A 162 -3.17 -1.84 0.08
CA LEU A 162 -2.11 -1.75 -0.90
C LEU A 162 -0.80 -1.46 -0.18
N HIS A 163 0.26 -2.18 -0.55
CA HIS A 163 1.62 -1.83 -0.19
C HIS A 163 2.34 -1.21 -1.39
N CYS A 164 3.16 -0.19 -1.16
CA CYS A 164 4.15 0.28 -2.13
C CYS A 164 5.54 0.03 -1.56
N TRP A 165 6.40 -0.62 -2.34
CA TRP A 165 7.80 -0.86 -2.02
C TRP A 165 8.66 -0.01 -2.92
N ILE A 166 9.46 0.90 -2.36
CA ILE A 166 10.45 1.69 -3.09
C ILE A 166 11.84 1.18 -2.69
N ALA A 167 12.48 0.52 -3.63
CA ALA A 167 13.67 -0.28 -3.50
C ALA A 167 14.89 0.38 -4.17
N ASP A 168 14.84 1.65 -4.54
CA ASP A 168 16.03 2.40 -4.96
C ASP A 168 17.08 2.43 -3.84
N SER A 169 18.36 2.32 -4.18
CA SER A 169 19.45 2.39 -3.19
C SER A 169 19.39 3.71 -2.40
N GLU A 170 19.11 4.82 -3.06
CA GLU A 170 18.94 6.13 -2.40
C GLU A 170 17.77 6.13 -1.43
N ALA A 171 16.62 5.58 -1.83
CA ALA A 171 15.44 5.42 -0.97
C ALA A 171 15.76 4.57 0.26
N ARG A 172 16.53 3.48 0.08
CA ARG A 172 16.93 2.58 1.17
C ARG A 172 17.75 3.27 2.24
N ASN A 173 18.64 4.17 1.83
CA ASN A 173 19.57 4.87 2.70
C ASN A 173 18.99 6.16 3.31
N LEU A 174 17.74 6.53 3.00
CA LEU A 174 17.12 7.75 3.54
C LEU A 174 17.02 7.70 5.07
N PRO A 175 17.57 8.71 5.78
CA PRO A 175 17.36 8.87 7.21
C PRO A 175 15.89 9.11 7.55
N GLN A 176 15.50 8.74 8.76
CA GLN A 176 14.13 8.90 9.27
C GLN A 176 13.58 10.33 9.11
N SER A 177 14.40 11.35 9.35
CA SER A 177 14.01 12.77 9.22
C SER A 177 13.68 13.14 7.77
N ILE A 178 14.41 12.60 6.80
CA ILE A 178 14.17 12.86 5.37
C ILE A 178 12.91 12.13 4.91
N ARG A 179 12.71 10.87 5.32
CA ARG A 179 11.46 10.13 5.06
C ARG A 179 10.24 10.91 5.54
N LEU A 180 10.31 11.46 6.76
CA LEU A 180 9.25 12.28 7.33
C LEU A 180 9.03 13.57 6.54
N ASN A 181 10.08 14.27 6.12
CA ASN A 181 9.95 15.50 5.35
C ASN A 181 9.31 15.25 3.97
N MET A 182 9.69 14.16 3.31
CA MET A 182 9.10 13.75 2.04
C MET A 182 7.61 13.41 2.20
N LEU A 183 7.24 12.67 3.25
CA LEU A 183 5.84 12.39 3.59
C LEU A 183 5.04 13.67 3.83
N LYS A 184 5.58 14.61 4.60
CA LYS A 184 4.92 15.89 4.91
C LYS A 184 4.60 16.72 3.66
N MET A 185 5.37 16.57 2.58
CA MET A 185 5.07 17.22 1.30
C MET A 185 3.85 16.62 0.58
N PHE A 186 3.47 15.40 0.95
CA PHE A 186 2.29 14.67 0.43
C PHE A 186 1.22 14.47 1.52
N GLU A 187 1.36 15.05 2.71
CA GLU A 187 0.38 14.90 3.80
C GLU A 187 -0.66 16.03 3.72
N LEU A 188 -1.70 15.84 2.92
CA LEU A 188 -2.73 16.87 2.68
C LEU A 188 -3.86 16.87 3.73
N ILE A 189 -4.05 15.76 4.44
CA ILE A 189 -5.05 15.60 5.50
C ILE A 189 -4.29 15.31 6.80
N LYS A 190 -4.23 16.29 7.70
CA LYS A 190 -3.51 16.18 8.98
C LYS A 190 -4.37 15.63 10.11
N VAL A 191 -5.63 16.05 10.13
CA VAL A 191 -6.60 15.65 11.14
C VAL A 191 -7.90 15.27 10.44
N ASP A 192 -8.41 14.07 10.74
CA ASP A 192 -9.77 13.62 10.41
C ASP A 192 -10.26 12.72 11.55
N ASN A 193 -10.74 13.32 12.64
CA ASN A 193 -11.20 12.59 13.83
C ASN A 193 -12.73 12.48 13.90
N GLY A 194 -13.42 12.77 12.79
CA GLY A 194 -14.88 12.79 12.71
C GLY A 194 -15.53 14.06 13.29
N THR A 195 -14.85 14.85 14.12
CA THR A 195 -15.34 16.14 14.64
C THR A 195 -14.66 17.35 14.02
N GLU A 196 -13.37 17.21 13.70
CA GLU A 196 -12.53 18.25 13.12
C GLU A 196 -11.77 17.68 11.92
N ILE A 197 -11.61 18.52 10.90
CA ILE A 197 -10.86 18.21 9.69
C ILE A 197 -9.84 19.32 9.47
N GLU A 198 -8.55 18.98 9.56
CA GLU A 198 -7.45 19.88 9.21
C GLU A 198 -6.80 19.42 7.92
N MET A 199 -6.81 20.29 6.91
CA MET A 199 -6.20 20.04 5.61
C MET A 199 -5.20 21.13 5.24
N ILE A 200 -4.15 20.72 4.53
CA ILE A 200 -3.12 21.62 4.00
C ILE A 200 -3.34 21.78 2.50
N VAL A 201 -4.19 22.72 2.11
CA VAL A 201 -4.35 23.14 0.70
C VAL A 201 -4.68 24.64 0.79
N PRO A 202 -4.06 25.62 0.10
CA PRO A 202 -3.34 25.59 -1.18
C PRO A 202 -1.91 26.22 -1.18
N ASP A 203 -1.25 26.13 -2.34
CA ASP A 203 0.06 26.66 -2.81
C ASP A 203 1.32 25.78 -2.69
N GLN A 204 1.19 24.51 -2.27
CA GLN A 204 2.35 23.59 -2.32
C GLN A 204 2.63 23.08 -3.75
N PHE A 205 3.90 22.78 -4.03
CA PHE A 205 4.36 22.12 -5.26
C PHE A 205 3.57 20.82 -5.51
N ASN A 206 3.18 20.54 -6.75
CA ASN A 206 2.34 19.40 -7.19
C ASN A 206 0.86 19.37 -6.78
N VAL A 207 0.34 20.33 -6.01
CA VAL A 207 -1.06 20.32 -5.57
C VAL A 207 -2.06 20.27 -6.74
N ASN A 208 -1.80 20.99 -7.84
CA ASN A 208 -2.71 20.97 -8.99
C ASN A 208 -2.82 19.56 -9.59
N LEU A 209 -1.70 18.86 -9.77
CA LEU A 209 -1.71 17.51 -10.33
C LEU A 209 -2.35 16.49 -9.38
N ILE A 210 -2.11 16.63 -8.06
CA ILE A 210 -2.80 15.82 -7.04
C ILE A 210 -4.31 16.06 -7.11
N VAL A 211 -4.75 17.31 -7.14
CA VAL A 211 -6.17 17.68 -7.25
C VAL A 211 -6.77 17.11 -8.54
N ASP A 212 -6.07 17.22 -9.67
CA ASP A 212 -6.55 16.71 -10.97
C ASP A 212 -6.73 15.18 -10.92
N ILE A 213 -5.79 14.46 -10.30
CA ILE A 213 -5.92 13.01 -10.05
C ILE A 213 -7.15 12.76 -9.15
N CYS A 214 -7.23 13.42 -8.00
CA CYS A 214 -8.33 13.26 -7.06
C CYS A 214 -9.69 13.55 -7.69
N GLU A 215 -9.78 14.59 -8.52
CA GLU A 215 -11.00 14.97 -9.21
C GLU A 215 -11.50 13.83 -10.11
N LYS A 216 -10.63 13.20 -10.90
CA LYS A 216 -10.99 12.08 -11.77
C LYS A 216 -11.62 10.91 -11.02
N PHE A 217 -11.07 10.59 -9.85
CA PHE A 217 -11.65 9.55 -8.97
C PHE A 217 -12.96 10.03 -8.33
N PHE A 218 -13.00 11.28 -7.85
CA PHE A 218 -14.18 11.85 -7.21
C PHE A 218 -15.40 11.86 -8.14
N MET A 219 -15.21 12.18 -9.42
CA MET A 219 -16.27 12.18 -10.44
C MET A 219 -17.00 10.83 -10.55
N VAL A 220 -16.30 9.72 -10.33
CA VAL A 220 -16.88 8.36 -10.36
C VAL A 220 -17.37 7.95 -8.98
N MET A 221 -16.55 8.18 -7.96
CA MET A 221 -16.80 7.67 -6.61
C MET A 221 -17.93 8.39 -5.89
N CYS A 222 -18.24 9.64 -6.26
CA CYS A 222 -19.35 10.39 -5.65
C CYS A 222 -20.69 9.65 -5.77
N ASP A 223 -20.97 9.10 -6.96
CA ASP A 223 -22.17 8.30 -7.19
C ASP A 223 -22.03 6.89 -6.59
N GLU A 224 -20.87 6.24 -6.74
CA GLU A 224 -20.67 4.87 -6.23
C GLU A 224 -20.77 4.77 -4.70
N GLN A 225 -20.35 5.81 -3.99
CA GLN A 225 -20.42 5.92 -2.53
C GLN A 225 -21.67 6.68 -2.05
N ASN A 226 -22.48 7.23 -2.96
CA ASN A 226 -23.68 8.02 -2.66
C ASN A 226 -23.42 9.24 -1.74
N TRP A 227 -22.29 9.94 -1.91
CA TRP A 227 -21.91 11.03 -1.00
C TRP A 227 -22.89 12.21 -1.00
N LEU A 228 -23.45 12.55 -2.17
CA LEU A 228 -24.46 13.61 -2.29
C LEU A 228 -25.77 13.18 -1.63
N GLN A 229 -26.24 11.98 -1.92
CA GLN A 229 -27.55 11.49 -1.46
C GLN A 229 -27.57 11.26 0.06
N ASN A 230 -26.43 10.89 0.64
CA ASN A 230 -26.28 10.69 2.08
C ASN A 230 -26.02 11.98 2.88
N GLY A 231 -25.92 13.13 2.20
CA GLY A 231 -25.58 14.41 2.81
C GLY A 231 -24.14 14.47 3.35
N ASP A 232 -23.24 13.61 2.88
CA ASP A 232 -21.86 13.53 3.37
C ASP A 232 -21.06 14.78 2.98
N ILE A 233 -21.34 15.34 1.79
CA ILE A 233 -20.71 16.56 1.30
C ILE A 233 -21.12 17.78 2.14
N GLU A 234 -22.39 17.88 2.51
CA GLU A 234 -22.92 18.92 3.39
C GLU A 234 -22.29 18.80 4.79
N LYS A 235 -22.24 17.60 5.36
CA LYS A 235 -21.59 17.34 6.66
C LYS A 235 -20.09 17.69 6.63
N PHE A 236 -19.41 17.35 5.54
CA PHE A 236 -18.01 17.74 5.35
C PHE A 236 -17.88 19.27 5.27
N ALA A 237 -18.69 19.92 4.44
CA ALA A 237 -18.69 21.37 4.29
C ALA A 237 -18.95 22.09 5.62
N GLU A 238 -19.86 21.58 6.45
CA GLU A 238 -20.13 22.09 7.80
C GLU A 238 -18.91 22.05 8.73
N LYS A 239 -18.14 20.96 8.69
CA LYS A 239 -16.93 20.78 9.51
C LYS A 239 -15.74 21.56 8.95
N ALA A 240 -15.55 21.50 7.64
CA ALA A 240 -14.50 22.18 6.90
C ALA A 240 -14.81 23.67 6.65
N ASN A 241 -15.93 24.18 7.15
CA ASN A 241 -16.41 25.54 6.88
C ASN A 241 -15.46 26.64 7.38
N LYS A 242 -14.55 26.33 8.31
CA LYS A 242 -13.56 27.29 8.81
C LYS A 242 -12.17 26.85 8.37
N TRP A 243 -11.64 27.52 7.35
CA TRP A 243 -10.21 27.46 7.02
C TRP A 243 -9.61 28.86 7.17
N LYS A 244 -8.61 29.01 8.05
CA LYS A 244 -7.99 30.30 8.40
C LYS A 244 -9.02 31.40 8.75
N GLY A 245 -10.11 31.04 9.43
CA GLY A 245 -11.17 31.98 9.83
C GLY A 245 -12.10 32.46 8.71
N LYS A 246 -11.98 31.93 7.47
CA LYS A 246 -12.88 32.23 6.35
C LYS A 246 -13.90 31.12 6.13
N LYS A 247 -15.12 31.50 5.74
CA LYS A 247 -16.15 30.58 5.29
C LYS A 247 -15.78 30.05 3.90
N LEU A 248 -15.41 28.78 3.82
CA LEU A 248 -14.93 28.16 2.57
C LEU A 248 -16.07 27.64 1.69
N PHE A 249 -17.10 27.04 2.31
CA PHE A 249 -18.20 26.40 1.56
C PHE A 249 -19.48 27.27 1.59
N PRO A 250 -20.15 27.44 0.43
CA PRO A 250 -21.49 27.99 0.38
C PRO A 250 -22.51 26.96 0.89
N ILE A 251 -23.80 27.34 0.91
CA ILE A 251 -24.87 26.35 1.08
C ILE A 251 -24.86 25.42 -0.14
N ILE A 252 -24.66 24.13 0.09
CA ILE A 252 -24.61 23.11 -0.95
C ILE A 252 -26.03 22.53 -1.09
N ASN A 253 -26.54 22.57 -2.32
CA ASN A 253 -27.78 21.88 -2.71
C ASN A 253 -27.60 21.44 -4.16
N ALA A 254 -26.81 20.39 -4.36
CA ALA A 254 -26.45 19.86 -5.66
C ALA A 254 -27.06 18.47 -5.81
N LYS A 255 -27.61 18.16 -6.99
CA LYS A 255 -28.18 16.84 -7.28
C LYS A 255 -27.21 15.89 -7.97
N ASN A 256 -26.12 16.44 -8.51
CA ASN A 256 -25.06 15.68 -9.18
C ASN A 256 -23.75 16.46 -9.09
N VAL A 257 -22.65 15.77 -9.43
CA VAL A 257 -21.29 16.31 -9.34
C VAL A 257 -21.08 17.54 -10.23
N GLY A 258 -21.71 17.59 -11.41
CA GLY A 258 -21.60 18.74 -12.31
C GLY A 258 -22.18 20.02 -11.70
N GLN A 259 -23.37 19.94 -11.08
CA GLN A 259 -23.95 21.05 -10.33
C GLN A 259 -23.12 21.45 -9.13
N LEU A 260 -22.53 20.47 -8.43
CA LEU A 260 -21.66 20.72 -7.30
C LEU A 260 -20.43 21.55 -7.71
N LYS A 261 -19.76 21.15 -8.79
CA LYS A 261 -18.57 21.84 -9.33
C LYS A 261 -18.86 23.28 -9.74
N LEU A 262 -20.03 23.57 -10.32
CA LEU A 262 -20.43 24.93 -10.70
C LEU A 262 -20.74 25.84 -9.50
N LYS A 263 -21.11 25.28 -8.36
CA LYS A 263 -21.49 26.03 -7.15
C LYS A 263 -20.31 26.33 -6.22
N LEU A 264 -19.26 25.52 -6.28
CA LEU A 264 -18.09 25.66 -5.41
C LEU A 264 -17.04 26.58 -6.05
N SER A 265 -16.36 27.36 -5.21
CA SER A 265 -15.14 28.04 -5.63
C SER A 265 -14.05 27.01 -5.96
N SER A 266 -13.02 27.41 -6.71
CA SER A 266 -11.87 26.54 -7.00
C SER A 266 -11.26 25.95 -5.73
N ASP A 267 -11.11 26.75 -4.67
CA ASP A 267 -10.55 26.27 -3.40
C ASP A 267 -11.49 25.29 -2.70
N ALA A 268 -12.78 25.61 -2.62
CA ALA A 268 -13.75 24.69 -2.01
C ALA A 268 -13.82 23.35 -2.76
N TRP A 269 -13.74 23.38 -4.09
CA TRP A 269 -13.67 22.17 -4.92
C TRP A 269 -12.40 21.35 -4.63
N ARG A 270 -11.23 21.99 -4.57
CA ARG A 270 -9.94 21.34 -4.25
C ARG A 270 -9.99 20.63 -2.90
N PHE A 271 -10.47 21.31 -1.86
CA PHE A 271 -10.61 20.71 -0.54
C PHE A 271 -11.56 19.52 -0.55
N LEU A 272 -12.69 19.66 -1.24
CA LEU A 272 -13.69 18.60 -1.34
C LEU A 272 -13.10 17.34 -1.99
N VAL A 273 -12.56 17.45 -3.20
CA VAL A 273 -12.08 16.27 -3.93
C VAL A 273 -10.92 15.60 -3.19
N VAL A 274 -9.99 16.38 -2.61
CA VAL A 274 -8.88 15.83 -1.82
C VAL A 274 -9.41 15.09 -0.60
N TYR A 275 -10.29 15.71 0.21
CA TYR A 275 -10.81 15.04 1.41
C TYR A 275 -11.46 13.70 1.06
N PHE A 276 -12.30 13.67 0.03
CA PHE A 276 -13.09 12.48 -0.25
C PHE A 276 -12.33 11.32 -0.88
N VAL A 277 -11.16 11.54 -1.50
CA VAL A 277 -10.47 10.47 -2.25
C VAL A 277 -8.97 10.32 -1.97
N TYR A 278 -8.31 11.34 -1.42
CA TYR A 278 -6.85 11.33 -1.25
C TYR A 278 -6.41 10.24 -0.27
N PRO A 279 -5.30 9.51 -0.50
CA PRO A 279 -4.83 8.51 0.44
C PRO A 279 -4.49 9.11 1.81
N ARG A 280 -4.84 8.38 2.86
CA ARG A 280 -4.37 8.67 4.22
C ARG A 280 -3.13 7.81 4.43
N PHE A 281 -1.99 8.44 4.71
CA PHE A 281 -0.73 7.72 4.87
C PHE A 281 -0.51 7.34 6.33
N ASP A 282 -0.18 6.07 6.59
CA ASP A 282 0.42 5.69 7.87
C ASP A 282 1.87 6.19 7.92
N ILE A 283 2.05 7.28 8.67
CA ILE A 283 3.35 7.93 8.84
C ILE A 283 4.35 7.00 9.51
N GLU A 284 3.95 6.19 10.50
CA GLU A 284 4.88 5.36 11.25
C GLU A 284 5.43 4.20 10.42
N VAL A 285 4.60 3.58 9.58
CA VAL A 285 5.02 2.53 8.63
C VAL A 285 6.12 3.05 7.71
N THR A 286 5.94 4.26 7.19
CA THR A 286 6.81 4.86 6.18
C THR A 286 8.07 5.50 6.79
N LYS A 287 7.91 6.20 7.92
CA LYS A 287 8.98 6.92 8.63
C LYS A 287 9.96 5.98 9.32
N SER A 288 9.45 4.95 10.01
CA SER A 288 10.28 4.08 10.87
C SER A 288 11.31 3.30 10.06
N MET A 289 12.47 3.00 10.65
CA MET A 289 13.44 2.07 10.06
C MET A 289 13.29 0.63 10.56
N ASN A 290 12.47 0.40 11.58
CA ASN A 290 12.34 -0.93 12.24
C ASN A 290 11.04 -1.66 11.90
N HIS A 291 10.15 -1.03 11.13
CA HIS A 291 8.83 -1.60 10.86
C HIS A 291 8.95 -2.81 9.90
N LEU A 292 8.27 -3.90 10.23
CA LEU A 292 8.22 -5.10 9.41
C LEU A 292 7.04 -4.99 8.46
N LEU A 293 7.22 -5.34 7.18
CA LEU A 293 6.11 -5.33 6.22
C LEU A 293 6.05 -6.66 5.46
N LYS A 294 4.83 -7.14 5.26
CA LYS A 294 4.55 -8.44 4.64
C LYS A 294 5.05 -8.50 3.20
N ILE A 295 5.73 -9.59 2.86
CA ILE A 295 6.31 -9.79 1.54
C ILE A 295 5.25 -10.00 0.43
N PRO A 296 5.57 -9.66 -0.84
CA PRO A 296 4.74 -10.02 -1.98
C PRO A 296 4.46 -11.52 -2.06
N PHE A 297 3.40 -11.89 -2.77
CA PHE A 297 2.94 -13.28 -2.98
C PHE A 297 2.58 -14.05 -1.70
N SER A 298 2.49 -13.40 -0.54
CA SER A 298 1.96 -14.02 0.67
C SER A 298 0.46 -14.35 0.51
N VAL A 299 0.02 -15.51 1.01
CA VAL A 299 -1.41 -15.84 1.13
C VAL A 299 -1.95 -15.27 2.45
N HIS A 300 -3.07 -14.56 2.39
CA HIS A 300 -3.69 -14.04 3.60
C HIS A 300 -4.61 -15.09 4.24
N SER A 301 -4.34 -15.45 5.50
CA SER A 301 -4.94 -16.59 6.20
C SER A 301 -6.47 -16.60 6.36
N LYS A 302 -7.14 -15.44 6.24
CA LYS A 302 -8.61 -15.35 6.33
C LYS A 302 -9.33 -15.29 4.98
N THR A 303 -8.68 -14.75 3.96
CA THR A 303 -9.28 -14.51 2.63
C THR A 303 -8.79 -15.53 1.61
N LEU A 304 -7.63 -16.14 1.89
CA LEU A 304 -6.89 -17.03 1.00
C LEU A 304 -6.50 -16.37 -0.33
N PHE A 305 -6.48 -15.04 -0.36
CA PHE A 305 -6.01 -14.28 -1.51
C PHE A 305 -4.50 -14.12 -1.46
N VAL A 306 -3.90 -14.11 -2.64
CA VAL A 306 -2.47 -13.91 -2.86
C VAL A 306 -2.18 -12.41 -2.95
N ALA A 307 -1.15 -11.96 -2.24
CA ALA A 307 -0.64 -10.59 -2.29
C ALA A 307 0.10 -10.32 -3.62
N CYS A 308 -0.62 -10.29 -4.73
CA CYS A 308 -0.04 -10.12 -6.06
C CYS A 308 0.42 -8.67 -6.31
N PRO A 309 1.50 -8.48 -7.08
CA PRO A 309 1.85 -7.18 -7.64
C PRO A 309 0.74 -6.55 -8.49
N ILE A 310 0.70 -5.23 -8.52
CA ILE A 310 -0.28 -4.41 -9.24
C ILE A 310 0.45 -3.54 -10.26
N ASN A 311 0.02 -3.60 -11.52
CA ASN A 311 0.48 -2.66 -12.55
C ASN A 311 -0.31 -1.34 -12.45
N PRO A 312 0.35 -0.18 -12.26
CA PRO A 312 -0.31 1.12 -12.27
C PRO A 312 -0.81 1.56 -13.65
N MET A 313 -0.21 1.08 -14.76
CA MET A 313 -0.47 1.59 -16.11
C MET A 313 -1.94 1.46 -16.56
N PRO A 314 -2.64 0.31 -16.36
CA PRO A 314 -4.06 0.22 -16.66
C PRO A 314 -4.93 1.22 -15.86
N ILE A 315 -4.56 1.52 -14.62
CA ILE A 315 -5.27 2.48 -13.77
C ILE A 315 -5.07 3.90 -14.33
N LEU A 316 -3.83 4.26 -14.65
CA LEU A 316 -3.49 5.56 -15.21
C LEU A 316 -4.22 5.81 -16.53
N GLN A 317 -4.30 4.79 -17.40
CA GLN A 317 -5.02 4.85 -18.67
C GLN A 317 -6.53 5.06 -18.48
N GLU A 318 -7.17 4.30 -17.58
CA GLU A 318 -8.60 4.40 -17.32
C GLU A 318 -9.02 5.80 -16.83
N TYR A 319 -8.23 6.36 -15.91
CA TYR A 319 -8.50 7.68 -15.35
C TYR A 319 -7.83 8.81 -16.16
N ASN A 320 -7.23 8.51 -17.32
CA ASN A 320 -6.52 9.48 -18.17
C ASN A 320 -5.48 10.31 -17.38
N VAL A 321 -4.76 9.69 -16.44
CA VAL A 321 -3.71 10.31 -15.62
C VAL A 321 -2.38 10.24 -16.36
N GLN A 322 -1.81 11.40 -16.66
CA GLN A 322 -0.56 11.52 -17.43
C GLN A 322 0.66 11.48 -16.51
N LEU A 323 1.08 10.28 -16.13
CA LEU A 323 2.32 10.02 -15.41
C LEU A 323 3.18 9.04 -16.22
N ASP A 324 4.49 9.28 -16.27
CA ASP A 324 5.45 8.34 -16.86
C ASP A 324 5.55 7.00 -16.09
N CYS A 325 4.95 5.96 -16.66
CA CYS A 325 4.92 4.62 -16.12
C CYS A 325 5.40 3.58 -17.15
N LYS A 326 6.19 4.00 -18.14
CA LYS A 326 6.62 3.14 -19.26
C LYS A 326 7.35 1.87 -18.83
N LYS A 327 8.05 1.90 -17.69
CA LYS A 327 8.67 0.72 -17.08
C LYS A 327 7.68 -0.41 -16.73
N TYR A 328 6.37 -0.15 -16.72
CA TYR A 328 5.34 -1.16 -16.47
C TYR A 328 4.56 -1.56 -17.74
N GLU A 329 5.13 -1.40 -18.93
CA GLU A 329 4.43 -1.66 -20.20
C GLU A 329 3.96 -3.13 -20.38
N ASN A 330 4.55 -4.07 -19.65
CA ASN A 330 4.44 -5.50 -19.97
C ASN A 330 3.31 -6.27 -19.26
N LEU A 331 2.74 -5.78 -18.13
CA LEU A 331 1.62 -6.45 -17.45
C LEU A 331 0.27 -5.86 -17.86
N LYS A 332 -0.47 -6.55 -18.73
CA LYS A 332 -1.71 -6.00 -19.32
C LYS A 332 -2.93 -6.03 -18.39
N ARG A 333 -2.86 -6.66 -17.21
CA ARG A 333 -4.03 -6.88 -16.34
C ARG A 333 -4.04 -5.95 -15.12
N ARG A 334 -5.12 -5.16 -15.00
CA ARG A 334 -5.48 -4.42 -13.77
C ARG A 334 -5.93 -5.40 -12.70
N TYR A 335 -5.61 -5.11 -11.43
CA TYR A 335 -6.20 -5.85 -10.31
C TYR A 335 -7.66 -5.45 -10.15
N VAL A 336 -8.57 -6.43 -10.22
CA VAL A 336 -10.02 -6.24 -10.05
C VAL A 336 -10.47 -6.94 -8.78
N PHE A 337 -11.01 -6.19 -7.82
CA PHE A 337 -11.30 -6.72 -6.49
C PHE A 337 -12.41 -7.79 -6.50
N SER A 338 -13.39 -7.69 -7.42
CA SER A 338 -14.41 -8.73 -7.60
C SER A 338 -13.88 -10.06 -8.15
N ARG A 339 -12.63 -10.09 -8.61
CA ARG A 339 -11.94 -11.30 -9.07
C ARG A 339 -10.54 -11.38 -8.43
N PRO A 340 -10.48 -11.51 -7.10
CA PRO A 340 -9.21 -11.56 -6.39
C PRO A 340 -8.49 -12.88 -6.70
N VAL A 341 -7.16 -12.82 -6.78
CA VAL A 341 -6.32 -14.00 -7.01
C VAL A 341 -6.28 -14.84 -5.74
N LYS A 342 -6.72 -16.08 -5.82
CA LYS A 342 -6.67 -17.06 -4.73
C LYS A 342 -5.41 -17.90 -4.81
N TYR A 343 -5.07 -18.58 -3.71
CA TYR A 343 -3.92 -19.49 -3.63
C TYR A 343 -3.92 -20.59 -4.71
N SER A 344 -5.09 -21.01 -5.18
CA SER A 344 -5.25 -22.08 -6.19
C SER A 344 -5.16 -21.58 -7.63
N ASP A 345 -5.17 -20.26 -7.85
CA ASP A 345 -5.15 -19.69 -9.19
C ASP A 345 -3.72 -19.67 -9.75
N ASP A 346 -3.59 -19.70 -11.09
CA ASP A 346 -2.28 -19.56 -11.75
C ASP A 346 -1.75 -18.14 -11.58
N ILE A 347 -0.60 -18.01 -10.92
CA ILE A 347 0.06 -16.72 -10.67
C ILE A 347 1.25 -16.42 -11.59
N LYS A 348 1.52 -17.24 -12.61
CA LYS A 348 2.70 -17.10 -13.48
C LYS A 348 2.82 -15.73 -14.15
N GLU A 349 1.70 -15.14 -14.59
CA GLU A 349 1.71 -13.78 -15.18
C GLU A 349 2.18 -12.72 -14.16
N TYR A 350 1.82 -12.87 -12.88
CA TYR A 350 2.27 -11.97 -11.81
C TYR A 350 3.74 -12.19 -11.46
N VAL A 351 4.20 -13.45 -11.47
CA VAL A 351 5.61 -13.79 -11.26
C VAL A 351 6.47 -13.25 -12.41
N ALA A 352 6.04 -13.41 -13.66
CA ALA A 352 6.74 -12.88 -14.82
C ALA A 352 6.88 -11.34 -14.77
N PHE A 353 5.80 -10.64 -14.42
CA PHE A 353 5.84 -9.19 -14.19
C PHE A 353 6.82 -8.81 -13.06
N PHE A 354 6.82 -9.58 -11.97
CA PHE A 354 7.76 -9.34 -10.88
C PHE A 354 9.20 -9.59 -11.31
N ASP A 355 9.47 -10.64 -12.08
CA ASP A 355 10.79 -10.95 -12.63
C ASP A 355 11.33 -9.83 -13.53
N GLU A 356 10.49 -9.26 -14.38
CA GLU A 356 10.87 -8.11 -15.20
C GLU A 356 11.25 -6.91 -14.34
N PHE A 357 10.46 -6.61 -13.31
CA PHE A 357 10.80 -5.58 -12.33
C PHE A 357 12.15 -5.86 -11.64
N LEU A 358 12.43 -7.10 -11.26
CA LEU A 358 13.70 -7.47 -10.63
C LEU A 358 14.92 -7.30 -11.54
N ASN A 359 14.75 -7.32 -12.86
CA ASN A 359 15.86 -7.08 -13.79
C ASN A 359 16.24 -5.59 -13.89
N GLU A 360 15.34 -4.69 -13.48
CA GLU A 360 15.60 -3.26 -13.44
C GLU A 360 16.28 -2.80 -12.14
N ILE A 361 16.11 -3.57 -11.05
CA ILE A 361 16.73 -3.29 -9.76
C ILE A 361 18.23 -3.53 -9.84
N LYS A 362 19.00 -2.45 -9.68
CA LYS A 362 20.45 -2.47 -9.59
C LYS A 362 20.95 -2.54 -8.14
#